data_AF-A0A1Y1MSS7-F1
#
_entry.id   AF-A0A1Y1MSS7-F1
#
_cell.length_a   1.000
_cell.length_b   1.000
_cell.length_c   1.000
_cell.angle_alpha   90.00
_cell.angle_beta   90.00
_cell.angle_gamma   90.00
#
_symmetry.space_group_name_H-M   'P 1'
#
loop_
_entity.id
_entity.type
_entity.pdbx_description
1 polymer ?
#
loop_
_entity_poly.entity_id
_entity_poly.type
_entity_poly.pdbx_seq_one_letter_code
_entity_poly.pdbx_strand_id
1 'polypeptide(L)'
;DYETAIRFQNEYPTRFRAIRYEDLSIDPYRHVQDLFQFFQLHFHPSVKAFLDSHTKLNSGGTSSTFRHSKSAPFHWRTDLNFSEVQYIEKDCDQAMKLWGYVKAHNESHLREFN
;
A
#
# COMPACT_ATOMS: atom_id res chain seq x y z
N ASP A 1 -11.35 9.32 5.95
CA ASP A 1 -11.35 8.08 6.77
C ASP A 1 -12.16 6.99 6.05
N TYR A 2 -12.20 5.76 6.56
CA TYR A 2 -12.79 4.60 5.89
C TYR A 2 -14.26 4.80 5.50
N GLU A 3 -15.08 5.35 6.40
CA GLU A 3 -16.52 5.52 6.16
C GLU A 3 -16.77 6.49 5.00
N THR A 4 -16.00 7.59 4.97
CA THR A 4 -16.02 8.54 3.86
C THR A 4 -15.62 7.89 2.54
N ALA A 5 -14.60 7.01 2.55
CA ALA A 5 -14.17 6.30 1.35
C ALA A 5 -15.26 5.36 0.80
N ILE A 6 -15.91 4.59 1.67
CA ILE A 6 -17.03 3.71 1.29
C ILE A 6 -18.21 4.53 0.76
N ARG A 7 -18.58 5.62 1.45
CA ARG A 7 -19.66 6.51 1.00
C ARG A 7 -19.36 7.05 -0.41
N PHE A 8 -18.15 7.57 -0.64
CA PHE A 8 -17.79 8.14 -1.94
C PHE A 8 -17.63 7.10 -3.05
N GLN A 9 -17.21 5.87 -2.73
CA GLN A 9 -17.22 4.78 -3.71
C GLN A 9 -18.64 4.48 -4.18
N ASN A 10 -19.63 4.53 -3.28
CA ASN A 10 -21.04 4.29 -3.62
C ASN A 10 -21.68 5.49 -4.35
N GLU A 11 -21.42 6.72 -3.90
CA GLU A 11 -21.98 7.93 -4.51
C GLU A 11 -21.33 8.28 -5.85
N TYR A 12 -20.03 8.00 -6.00
CA TYR A 12 -19.22 8.41 -7.13
C TYR A 12 -18.37 7.27 -7.71
N PRO A 13 -18.97 6.14 -8.13
CA PRO A 13 -18.23 4.93 -8.52
C PRO A 13 -17.30 5.15 -9.72
N THR A 14 -17.54 6.17 -10.54
CA THR A 14 -16.72 6.53 -11.71
C THR A 14 -15.79 7.72 -11.47
N ARG A 15 -15.89 8.39 -10.32
CA ARG A 15 -15.11 9.61 -10.01
C ARG A 15 -14.31 9.54 -8.72
N PHE A 16 -14.59 8.55 -7.87
CA PHE A 16 -13.85 8.26 -6.66
C PHE A 16 -13.35 6.82 -6.64
N ARG A 17 -12.08 6.64 -6.28
CA ARG A 17 -11.47 5.33 -6.08
C ARG A 17 -10.53 5.39 -4.89
N ALA A 18 -10.76 4.54 -3.90
CA ALA A 18 -9.78 4.24 -2.88
C ALA A 18 -8.83 3.15 -3.39
N ILE A 19 -7.53 3.32 -3.14
CA ILE A 19 -6.50 2.34 -3.45
C ILE A 19 -5.66 2.10 -2.20
N ARG A 20 -5.32 0.84 -1.95
CA ARG A 20 -4.43 0.45 -0.87
C ARG A 20 -2.98 0.59 -1.32
N TYR A 21 -2.16 1.21 -0.49
CA TYR A 21 -0.74 1.45 -0.80
C TYR A 21 0.02 0.13 -1.00
N GLU A 22 -0.26 -0.87 -0.17
CA GLU A 22 0.35 -2.20 -0.19
C GLU A 22 0.05 -2.94 -1.50
N ASP A 23 -1.21 -2.91 -1.96
CA ASP A 23 -1.63 -3.55 -3.20
C ASP A 23 -0.92 -2.91 -4.40
N LEU A 24 -0.92 -1.58 -4.47
CA LEU A 24 -0.18 -0.81 -5.48
C LEU A 24 1.32 -1.10 -5.44
N SER A 25 1.89 -1.27 -4.26
CA SER A 25 3.32 -1.49 -4.06
C SER A 25 3.76 -2.90 -4.45
N ILE A 26 2.91 -3.92 -4.23
CA ILE A 26 3.17 -5.31 -4.61
C ILE A 26 3.08 -5.50 -6.11
N ASP A 27 2.04 -4.93 -6.76
CA ASP A 27 1.78 -5.07 -8.19
C ASP A 27 1.57 -3.71 -8.87
N PRO A 28 2.64 -2.90 -9.00
CA PRO A 28 2.53 -1.54 -9.52
C PRO A 28 2.06 -1.50 -10.98
N TYR A 29 2.40 -2.51 -11.79
CA TYR A 29 2.02 -2.51 -13.21
C TYR A 29 0.51 -2.66 -13.38
N ARG A 30 -0.09 -3.65 -12.73
CA ARG A 30 -1.54 -3.86 -12.81
C ARG A 30 -2.30 -2.69 -12.22
N HIS A 31 -1.95 -2.27 -11.00
CA HIS A 31 -2.70 -1.23 -10.30
C HIS A 31 -2.56 0.15 -10.96
N VAL A 32 -1.40 0.50 -11.50
CA VAL A 32 -1.25 1.76 -12.24
C VAL A 32 -2.01 1.70 -13.57
N GLN A 33 -2.00 0.57 -14.28
CA GLN A 33 -2.81 0.42 -15.48
C GLN A 33 -4.31 0.56 -15.18
N ASP A 34 -4.80 -0.08 -14.12
CA ASP A 34 -6.19 0.02 -13.66
C ASP A 34 -6.55 1.47 -13.26
N LEU A 35 -5.60 2.21 -12.69
CA LEU A 35 -5.76 3.62 -12.31
C LEU A 35 -5.80 4.54 -13.54
N PHE A 36 -4.94 4.30 -14.53
CA PHE A 36 -4.96 5.03 -15.80
C PHE A 36 -6.29 4.81 -16.52
N GLN A 37 -6.78 3.56 -16.58
CA GLN A 37 -8.08 3.26 -17.16
C GLN A 37 -9.22 3.99 -16.42
N PHE A 38 -9.18 4.03 -15.08
CA PHE A 38 -10.16 4.75 -14.27
C PHE A 38 -10.19 6.26 -14.60
N PHE A 39 -9.02 6.87 -14.79
CA PHE A 39 -8.92 8.27 -15.22
C PHE A 39 -9.13 8.47 -16.73
N GLN A 40 -9.47 7.42 -17.47
CA GLN A 40 -9.63 7.45 -18.93
C GLN A 40 -8.36 7.92 -19.66
N LEU A 41 -7.20 7.58 -19.09
CA LEU A 41 -5.88 7.86 -19.64
C LEU A 41 -5.30 6.62 -20.32
N HIS A 42 -4.52 6.84 -21.38
CA HIS A 42 -3.77 5.77 -22.03
C HIS A 42 -2.53 5.40 -21.20
N PHE A 43 -2.36 4.11 -20.90
CA PHE A 43 -1.15 3.60 -20.25
C PHE A 43 0.01 3.55 -21.25
N HIS A 44 0.72 4.67 -21.37
CA HIS A 44 1.79 4.84 -22.34
C HIS A 44 3.07 4.06 -21.96
N PRO A 45 3.87 3.56 -22.92
CA PRO A 45 5.13 2.86 -22.64
C PRO A 45 6.11 3.63 -21.75
N SER A 46 6.09 4.97 -21.77
CA SER A 46 6.91 5.80 -20.87
C SER A 46 6.52 5.66 -19.40
N VAL A 47 5.23 5.44 -19.10
CA VAL A 47 4.76 5.18 -17.74
C VAL A 47 5.31 3.84 -17.27
N LYS A 48 5.24 2.80 -18.13
CA LYS A 48 5.85 1.51 -17.83
C LYS A 48 7.35 1.65 -17.57
N ALA A 49 8.07 2.41 -18.40
CA ALA A 49 9.51 2.65 -18.22
C ALA A 49 9.82 3.41 -16.90
N PHE A 50 8.94 4.31 -16.48
CA PHE A 50 9.05 4.96 -15.18
C PHE A 50 8.88 3.96 -14.03
N LEU A 51 7.86 3.09 -14.09
CA LEU A 51 7.69 2.02 -13.10
C LEU A 51 8.90 1.09 -13.07
N ASP A 52 9.40 0.69 -14.24
CA ASP A 52 10.57 -0.18 -14.38
C ASP A 52 11.82 0.40 -13.71
N SER A 53 12.03 1.71 -13.78
CA SER A 53 13.19 2.40 -13.21
C SER A 53 13.06 2.73 -11.72
N HIS A 54 11.85 3.03 -11.24
CA HIS A 54 11.65 3.58 -9.88
C HIS A 54 11.17 2.56 -8.84
N THR A 55 10.60 1.42 -9.25
CA THR A 55 9.92 0.49 -8.31
C THR A 55 10.72 -0.78 -7.99
N LYS A 56 11.89 -0.97 -8.61
CA LYS A 56 12.67 -2.21 -8.48
C LYS A 56 13.83 -2.14 -7.51
N LEU A 57 14.35 -0.96 -7.19
CA LEU A 57 15.55 -0.81 -6.38
C LEU A 57 15.41 0.40 -5.46
N ASN A 58 15.95 0.27 -4.25
CA ASN A 58 16.12 1.41 -3.37
C ASN A 58 17.32 2.24 -3.83
N SER A 59 17.10 3.52 -4.10
CA SER A 59 18.17 4.46 -4.42
C SER A 59 17.83 5.87 -3.93
N GLY A 60 18.84 6.67 -3.60
CA GLY A 60 18.67 8.02 -3.07
C GLY A 60 18.18 8.07 -1.62
N GLY A 61 17.96 9.29 -1.11
CA GLY A 61 17.55 9.54 0.27
C GLY A 61 16.03 9.45 0.50
N THR A 62 15.58 9.96 1.64
CA THR A 62 14.17 9.91 2.10
C THR A 62 13.17 10.43 1.07
N SER A 63 13.51 11.49 0.33
CA SER A 63 12.64 12.11 -0.68
C SER A 63 12.79 11.53 -2.09
N SER A 64 13.54 10.44 -2.25
CA SER A 64 13.71 9.77 -3.54
C SER A 64 12.47 8.97 -3.94
N THR A 65 12.18 8.93 -5.23
CA THR A 65 11.13 8.12 -5.85
C THR A 65 11.60 6.69 -6.16
N PHE A 66 12.89 6.38 -5.99
CA PHE A 66 13.44 5.04 -6.23
C PHE A 66 13.31 4.16 -4.99
N ARG A 67 12.42 3.18 -5.03
CA ARG A 67 12.17 2.22 -3.96
C ARG A 67 12.00 0.82 -4.53
N HIS A 68 12.43 -0.19 -3.79
CA HIS A 68 11.97 -1.56 -4.04
C HIS A 68 10.53 -1.67 -3.51
N SER A 69 9.55 -1.46 -4.39
CA SER A 69 8.16 -1.24 -4.00
C SER A 69 7.57 -2.42 -3.22
N LYS A 70 7.96 -3.66 -3.55
CA LYS A 70 7.45 -4.86 -2.89
C LYS A 70 7.88 -5.02 -1.43
N SER A 71 8.99 -4.40 -1.01
CA SER A 71 9.48 -4.48 0.37
C SER A 71 9.16 -3.22 1.17
N ALA A 72 9.07 -2.07 0.50
CA ALA A 72 8.81 -0.76 1.10
C ALA A 72 7.66 -0.73 2.12
N PRO A 73 6.43 -1.21 1.82
CA PRO A 73 5.30 -1.17 2.75
C PRO A 73 5.48 -2.06 3.99
N PHE A 74 6.44 -2.99 3.97
CA PHE A 74 6.58 -4.05 4.95
C PHE A 74 7.80 -3.89 5.87
N HIS A 75 8.59 -2.82 5.73
CA HIS A 75 9.80 -2.59 6.53
C HIS A 75 9.50 -2.45 8.03
N TRP A 76 8.38 -1.84 8.41
CA TRP A 76 7.99 -1.72 9.81
C TRP A 76 7.92 -3.09 10.52
N ARG A 77 7.65 -4.16 9.77
CA ARG A 77 7.62 -5.53 10.29
C ARG A 77 8.99 -6.05 10.70
N THR A 78 10.09 -5.41 10.32
CA THR A 78 11.45 -5.73 10.76
C THR A 78 12.05 -4.65 11.65
N ASP A 79 11.60 -3.41 11.47
CA ASP A 79 12.16 -2.23 12.15
C ASP A 79 11.62 -2.06 13.56
N LEU A 80 10.37 -2.47 13.80
CA LEU A 80 9.72 -2.42 15.12
C LEU A 80 9.83 -3.77 15.83
N ASN A 81 9.90 -3.75 17.15
CA ASN A 81 9.75 -4.95 17.96
C ASN A 81 8.28 -5.30 18.18
N PHE A 82 8.02 -6.55 18.60
CA PHE A 82 6.65 -7.03 18.76
C PHE A 82 5.83 -6.21 19.77
N SER A 83 6.44 -5.72 20.86
CA SER A 83 5.73 -4.92 21.85
C SER A 83 5.31 -3.55 21.33
N GLU A 84 6.14 -2.90 20.50
CA GLU A 84 5.79 -1.65 19.82
C GLU A 84 4.63 -1.87 18.85
N VAL A 85 4.67 -2.94 18.08
CA VAL A 85 3.59 -3.30 17.16
C VAL A 85 2.29 -3.56 17.92
N GLN A 86 2.31 -4.36 18.98
CA GLN A 86 1.12 -4.64 19.79
C GLN A 86 0.50 -3.36 20.37
N TYR A 87 1.34 -2.42 20.81
CA TYR A 87 0.88 -1.12 21.29
C TYR A 87 0.17 -0.33 20.17
N ILE A 88 0.77 -0.24 18.99
CA ILE A 88 0.18 0.45 17.82
C ILE A 88 -1.12 -0.24 17.37
N GLU A 89 -1.13 -1.58 17.28
CA GLU A 89 -2.31 -2.37 16.88
C GLU A 89 -3.48 -2.26 17.86
N LYS A 90 -3.18 -2.02 19.15
CA LYS A 90 -4.20 -1.75 20.16
C LYS A 90 -4.86 -0.39 19.90
N ASP A 91 -4.05 0.64 19.68
CA ASP A 91 -4.55 1.99 19.42
C ASP A 91 -5.25 2.11 18.06
N CYS A 92 -4.84 1.28 17.09
CA CYS A 92 -5.39 1.24 15.73
C CYS A 92 -6.46 0.16 15.51
N ASP A 93 -6.94 -0.52 16.56
CA ASP A 93 -7.83 -1.70 16.45
C ASP A 93 -9.02 -1.50 15.49
N GLN A 94 -9.76 -0.40 15.69
CA GLN A 94 -10.93 -0.10 14.87
C GLN A 94 -10.55 0.14 13.41
N ALA A 95 -9.47 0.87 13.14
CA ALA A 95 -9.01 1.13 11.78
C ALA A 95 -8.55 -0.17 11.11
N MET A 96 -7.77 -1.00 11.82
CA MET A 96 -7.34 -2.30 11.31
C MET A 96 -8.52 -3.18 10.93
N LYS A 97 -9.54 -3.26 11.79
CA LYS A 97 -10.75 -4.04 11.52
C LYS A 97 -11.51 -3.55 10.29
N LEU A 98 -11.70 -2.23 10.16
CA LEU A 98 -12.41 -1.63 9.02
C LEU A 98 -11.67 -1.88 7.70
N TRP A 99 -10.34 -1.76 7.70
CA TRP A 99 -9.52 -1.97 6.50
C TRP A 99 -9.13 -3.43 6.27
N GLY A 100 -9.47 -4.36 7.17
CA GLY A 100 -9.17 -5.79 7.04
C GLY A 100 -7.70 -6.14 7.26
N TYR A 101 -6.97 -5.38 8.08
CA TYR A 101 -5.62 -5.72 8.52
C TYR A 101 -5.66 -6.80 9.61
N VAL A 102 -4.67 -7.71 9.57
CA VAL A 102 -4.51 -8.78 10.55
C VAL A 102 -3.49 -8.37 11.60
N LYS A 103 -3.80 -8.64 12.87
CA LYS A 103 -2.91 -8.37 14.00
C LYS A 103 -1.82 -9.43 14.13
N ALA A 104 -0.64 -9.02 14.57
CA ALA A 104 0.44 -9.95 14.85
C ALA A 104 0.16 -10.77 16.13
N HIS A 105 0.20 -12.10 16.03
CA HIS A 105 -0.02 -12.98 17.19
C HIS A 105 1.23 -13.18 18.05
N ASN A 106 2.40 -13.15 17.42
CA ASN A 106 3.71 -13.30 18.06
C ASN A 106 4.79 -12.70 17.14
N GLU A 107 6.03 -12.66 17.61
CA GLU A 107 7.14 -12.08 16.84
C GLU A 107 7.40 -12.81 15.51
N SER A 108 7.33 -14.14 15.48
CA SER A 108 7.48 -14.90 14.23
C SER A 108 6.40 -14.55 13.21
N HIS A 109 5.14 -14.49 13.65
CA HIS A 109 4.02 -14.08 12.81
C HIS A 109 4.17 -12.62 12.32
N LEU A 110 4.73 -11.72 13.14
CA LEU A 110 5.04 -10.35 12.71
C LEU A 110 6.02 -10.33 11.53
N ARG A 111 7.10 -11.13 11.57
CA ARG A 111 8.11 -11.12 10.51
C ARG A 111 7.60 -11.81 9.23
N GLU A 112 6.84 -12.88 9.38
CA GLU A 112 6.49 -13.77 8.27
C GLU A 112 5.11 -13.47 7.66
N PHE A 113 4.08 -13.16 8.48
CA PHE A 113 2.67 -13.05 8.05
C PHE A 113 2.25 -14.20 7.12
N ASN A 114 2.63 -15.43 7.49
CA ASN A 114 2.24 -16.68 6.85
C ASN A 114 0.89 -17.17 7.37
#